data_AF-A0A2A2W8V4-F1
#
_entry.id   AF-A0A2A2W8V4-F1
#
_cell.length_a   1.000
_cell.length_b   1.000
_cell.length_c   1.000
_cell.angle_alpha   90.00
_cell.angle_beta   90.00
_cell.angle_gamma   90.00
#
_symmetry.space_group_name_H-M   'P 1'
#
loop_
_entity.id
_entity.type
_entity.pdbx_description
1 polymer ?
#
loop_
_entity_poly.entity_id
_entity_poly.type
_entity_poly.pdbx_seq_one_letter_code
_entity_poly.pdbx_strand_id
1 'polypeptide(L)'
;MPVSPIVAQAIGKIPSLKSLTILQIDFSDDAVQALIAALAESGTIEKLSIYRCERITNTAFSDIRKLVSLSQFRCSNTPRVTSAILSKFGKLPHLKSLSLSDVQFDEANLAHLTVAKQLSDLQITPHQQTPISKRGLGALCQLPSLESLALNKISISPERIGLLGEIQTLRKLSLNDSDMDDESIAAMRGMSHLEELSLQKTNVGDAGVAAISKWFPKLKRLSMASTPITDDALDHINKMKTLERLSVQWTNIFGGELQRLGDLEKLKWITIGETQISEDEESQFKENHPDIKLLVIRQSPIP
;
A
#
# COMPACT_ATOMS: atom_id res chain seq x y z
N MET A 1 -19.58 24.78 8.40
CA MET A 1 -20.99 24.37 8.19
C MET A 1 -20.96 23.12 7.33
N PRO A 2 -21.68 22.06 7.70
CA PRO A 2 -21.67 20.84 6.93
C PRO A 2 -22.25 21.08 5.53
N VAL A 3 -21.72 20.39 4.53
CA VAL A 3 -22.28 20.45 3.17
C VAL A 3 -23.70 19.93 3.21
N SER A 4 -24.64 20.73 2.71
CA SER A 4 -26.03 20.33 2.70
C SER A 4 -26.25 19.20 1.68
N PRO A 5 -27.22 18.29 1.92
CA PRO A 5 -27.58 17.26 0.96
C PRO A 5 -27.92 17.79 -0.44
N ILE A 6 -28.44 19.02 -0.54
CA ILE A 6 -28.76 19.67 -1.82
C ILE A 6 -27.48 19.93 -2.64
N VAL A 7 -26.44 20.46 -2.01
CA VAL A 7 -25.15 20.71 -2.68
C VAL A 7 -24.52 19.38 -3.10
N ALA A 8 -24.58 18.37 -2.24
CA ALA A 8 -24.11 17.02 -2.53
C ALA A 8 -24.83 16.40 -3.74
N GLN A 9 -26.15 16.57 -3.81
CA GLN A 9 -26.97 16.10 -4.93
C GLN A 9 -26.64 16.82 -6.23
N ALA A 10 -26.40 18.14 -6.18
CA ALA A 10 -26.00 18.91 -7.36
C ALA A 10 -24.67 18.43 -7.95
N ILE A 11 -23.69 18.10 -7.10
CA ILE A 11 -22.41 17.50 -7.53
C ILE A 11 -22.64 16.17 -8.24
N GLY A 12 -23.48 15.29 -7.68
CA GLY A 12 -23.75 13.97 -8.27
C GLY A 12 -24.46 14.01 -9.64
N LYS A 13 -25.14 15.13 -9.94
CA LYS A 13 -25.84 15.37 -11.22
C LYS A 13 -24.95 15.94 -12.32
N ILE A 14 -23.67 16.19 -12.06
CA ILE A 14 -22.72 16.65 -13.09
C ILE A 14 -22.63 15.57 -14.18
N PRO A 15 -23.02 15.87 -15.44
CA PRO A 15 -23.01 14.88 -16.51
C PRO A 15 -21.61 14.36 -16.78
N SER A 16 -21.48 13.06 -17.08
CA SER A 16 -20.21 12.41 -17.42
C SER A 16 -19.14 12.41 -16.32
N LEU A 17 -19.51 12.65 -15.06
CA LEU A 17 -18.58 12.62 -13.95
C LEU A 17 -18.07 11.18 -13.73
N LYS A 18 -16.78 10.94 -14.03
CA LYS A 18 -16.12 9.64 -13.88
C LYS A 18 -15.30 9.49 -12.60
N SER A 19 -14.80 10.60 -12.06
CA SER A 19 -13.95 10.59 -10.88
C SER A 19 -14.34 11.75 -9.97
N LEU A 20 -14.54 11.45 -8.69
CA LEU A 20 -14.83 12.45 -7.67
C LEU A 20 -13.94 12.23 -6.46
N THR A 21 -13.31 13.31 -6.00
CA THR A 21 -12.55 13.35 -4.76
C THR A 21 -13.19 14.38 -3.83
N ILE A 22 -13.54 13.92 -2.63
CA ILE A 22 -14.01 14.76 -1.53
C ILE A 22 -12.86 14.87 -0.54
N LEU A 23 -12.41 16.07 -0.24
CA LEU A 23 -11.27 16.31 0.64
C LEU A 23 -11.58 17.37 1.67
N GLN A 24 -11.49 17.00 2.95
CA GLN A 24 -11.56 17.95 4.08
C GLN A 24 -12.87 18.75 4.10
N ILE A 25 -13.95 18.09 3.69
CA ILE A 25 -15.29 18.66 3.68
C ILE A 25 -16.10 18.02 4.81
N ASP A 26 -16.81 18.86 5.55
CA ASP A 26 -17.74 18.47 6.60
C ASP A 26 -19.02 17.85 6.01
N PHE A 27 -18.91 16.67 5.42
CA PHE A 27 -20.07 15.89 4.96
C PHE A 27 -20.72 15.17 6.15
N SER A 28 -22.05 15.24 6.25
CA SER A 28 -22.83 14.30 7.05
C SER A 28 -23.10 13.01 6.26
N ASP A 29 -23.53 11.95 6.96
CA ASP A 29 -23.97 10.71 6.31
C ASP A 29 -25.08 10.98 5.28
N ASP A 30 -26.07 11.81 5.61
CA ASP A 30 -27.17 12.18 4.71
C ASP A 30 -26.68 12.88 3.44
N ALA A 31 -25.66 13.74 3.55
CA ALA A 31 -25.09 14.40 2.40
C ALA A 31 -24.35 13.42 1.49
N VAL A 32 -23.60 12.45 2.05
CA VAL A 32 -22.96 11.39 1.25
C VAL A 32 -24.01 10.48 0.61
N GLN A 33 -25.09 10.14 1.32
CA GLN A 33 -26.17 9.34 0.76
C GLN A 33 -26.87 10.05 -0.39
N ALA A 34 -27.16 11.34 -0.26
CA ALA A 34 -27.73 12.15 -1.35
C ALA A 34 -26.80 12.24 -2.56
N LEU A 35 -25.49 12.36 -2.32
CA LEU A 35 -24.48 12.29 -3.39
C LEU A 35 -24.48 10.92 -4.08
N ILE A 36 -24.44 9.82 -3.32
CA ILE A 36 -24.44 8.46 -3.87
C ILE A 36 -25.71 8.22 -4.69
N ALA A 37 -26.88 8.69 -4.23
CA ALA A 37 -28.12 8.60 -4.98
C ALA A 37 -28.04 9.32 -6.33
N ALA A 38 -27.54 10.56 -6.34
CA ALA A 38 -27.38 11.32 -7.59
C ALA A 38 -26.32 10.72 -8.53
N LEU A 39 -25.20 10.22 -7.99
CA LEU A 39 -24.18 9.51 -8.78
C LEU A 39 -24.70 8.20 -9.37
N ALA A 40 -25.62 7.51 -8.68
CA ALA A 40 -26.25 6.31 -9.19
C ALA A 40 -27.19 6.62 -10.37
N GLU A 41 -27.88 7.77 -10.34
CA GLU A 41 -28.74 8.23 -11.45
C GLU A 41 -27.92 8.52 -12.72
N SER A 42 -26.74 9.13 -12.58
CA SER A 42 -25.87 9.39 -13.74
C SER A 42 -25.17 8.13 -14.25
N GLY A 43 -24.82 7.20 -13.36
CA GLY A 43 -24.26 5.89 -13.72
C GLY A 43 -22.84 5.93 -14.30
N THR A 44 -22.18 7.10 -14.31
CA THR A 44 -20.86 7.28 -14.94
C THR A 44 -19.68 7.19 -13.98
N ILE A 45 -19.92 7.20 -12.67
CA ILE A 45 -18.85 7.27 -11.68
C ILE A 45 -18.02 5.98 -11.66
N GLU A 46 -16.73 6.09 -11.95
CA GLU A 46 -15.77 4.98 -11.96
C GLU A 46 -14.86 5.02 -10.73
N LYS A 47 -14.60 6.22 -10.18
CA LYS A 47 -13.69 6.43 -9.05
C LYS A 47 -14.30 7.39 -8.03
N LEU A 48 -14.36 6.96 -6.78
CA LEU A 48 -14.83 7.78 -5.66
C LEU A 48 -13.79 7.75 -4.54
N SER A 49 -13.31 8.93 -4.16
CA SER A 49 -12.36 9.05 -3.06
C SER A 49 -12.86 10.05 -2.02
N ILE A 50 -12.75 9.68 -0.75
CA ILE A 50 -13.19 10.49 0.39
C ILE A 50 -12.05 10.57 1.40
N TYR A 51 -11.62 11.80 1.69
CA TYR A 51 -10.47 12.08 2.52
C TYR A 51 -10.85 13.09 3.60
N ARG A 52 -10.44 12.83 4.85
CA ARG A 52 -10.56 13.77 5.96
C ARG A 52 -12.01 14.23 6.21
N CYS A 53 -12.96 13.29 6.14
CA CYS A 53 -14.35 13.52 6.49
C CYS A 53 -14.63 12.92 7.88
N GLU A 54 -14.50 13.73 8.92
CA GLU A 54 -14.46 13.24 10.31
C GLU A 54 -15.81 12.75 10.85
N ARG A 55 -16.92 13.23 10.26
CA ARG A 55 -18.27 12.94 10.75
C ARG A 55 -18.91 11.71 10.12
N ILE A 56 -18.41 11.26 8.97
CA ILE A 56 -19.08 10.20 8.21
C ILE A 56 -18.86 8.84 8.85
N THR A 57 -19.89 8.00 8.84
CA THR A 57 -19.87 6.63 9.35
C THR A 57 -20.11 5.63 8.22
N ASN A 58 -20.10 4.34 8.53
CA ASN A 58 -20.47 3.31 7.55
C ASN A 58 -21.90 3.52 6.97
N THR A 59 -22.78 4.21 7.70
CA THR A 59 -24.15 4.51 7.27
C THR A 59 -24.18 5.41 6.03
N ALA A 60 -23.19 6.30 5.87
CA ALA A 60 -23.02 7.12 4.66
C ALA A 60 -23.02 6.29 3.36
N PHE A 61 -22.57 5.03 3.44
CA PHE A 61 -22.34 4.15 2.29
C PHE A 61 -23.40 3.04 2.17
N SER A 62 -24.54 3.18 2.84
CA SER A 62 -25.63 2.19 2.86
C SER A 62 -26.04 1.72 1.46
N ASP A 63 -26.02 2.66 0.50
CA ASP A 63 -26.46 2.49 -0.89
C ASP A 63 -25.31 2.46 -1.91
N ILE A 64 -24.05 2.34 -1.49
CA ILE A 64 -22.88 2.38 -2.39
C ILE A 64 -22.96 1.33 -3.52
N ARG A 65 -23.65 0.21 -3.28
CA ARG A 65 -23.92 -0.85 -4.27
C ARG A 65 -24.67 -0.39 -5.52
N LYS A 66 -25.35 0.77 -5.47
CA LYS A 66 -26.06 1.36 -6.61
C LYS A 66 -25.08 1.96 -7.63
N LEU A 67 -23.83 2.22 -7.24
CA LEU A 67 -22.79 2.73 -8.13
C LEU A 67 -22.19 1.58 -8.95
N VAL A 68 -22.96 1.04 -9.88
CA VAL A 68 -22.59 -0.18 -10.63
C VAL A 68 -21.31 -0.03 -11.45
N SER A 69 -21.00 1.18 -11.91
CA SER A 69 -19.78 1.50 -12.68
C SER A 69 -18.54 1.71 -11.79
N LEU A 70 -18.70 1.73 -10.47
CA LEU A 70 -17.61 2.04 -9.54
C LEU A 70 -16.54 0.94 -9.59
N SER A 71 -15.35 1.33 -9.99
CA SER A 71 -14.18 0.46 -10.12
C SER A 71 -13.10 0.73 -9.07
N GLN A 72 -13.07 1.94 -8.50
CA GLN A 72 -12.10 2.32 -7.48
C GLN A 72 -12.78 3.09 -6.35
N PHE A 73 -12.54 2.66 -5.13
CA PHE A 73 -12.97 3.38 -3.94
C PHE A 73 -11.81 3.62 -2.99
N ARG A 74 -11.69 4.85 -2.48
CA ARG A 74 -10.70 5.20 -1.47
C ARG A 74 -11.36 5.97 -0.33
N CYS A 75 -11.05 5.56 0.89
CA CYS A 75 -11.49 6.26 2.10
C CYS A 75 -10.30 6.40 3.03
N SER A 76 -9.98 7.62 3.45
CA SER A 76 -8.84 7.88 4.32
C SER A 76 -9.13 8.97 5.34
N ASN A 77 -8.60 8.80 6.55
CA ASN A 77 -8.74 9.77 7.64
C ASN A 77 -10.22 10.05 7.95
N THR A 78 -10.97 8.97 8.10
CA THR A 78 -12.41 8.96 8.36
C THR A 78 -12.64 8.10 9.60
N PRO A 79 -12.31 8.61 10.81
CA PRO A 79 -12.14 7.81 12.02
C PRO A 79 -13.40 7.05 12.46
N ARG A 80 -14.59 7.44 11.98
CA ARG A 80 -15.88 6.79 12.27
C ARG A 80 -16.30 5.76 11.20
N VAL A 81 -15.56 5.65 10.10
CA VAL A 81 -15.68 4.56 9.12
C VAL A 81 -14.85 3.39 9.61
N THR A 82 -15.44 2.20 9.59
CA THR A 82 -14.80 0.96 10.05
C THR A 82 -14.77 -0.07 8.94
N SER A 83 -13.94 -1.11 9.07
CA SER A 83 -13.85 -2.23 8.13
C SER A 83 -15.16 -2.98 7.90
N ALA A 84 -16.18 -2.82 8.75
CA ALA A 84 -17.50 -3.39 8.49
C ALA A 84 -18.12 -2.87 7.17
N ILE A 85 -17.63 -1.73 6.66
CA ILE A 85 -18.00 -1.20 5.35
C ILE A 85 -17.70 -2.18 4.20
N LEU A 86 -16.71 -3.08 4.35
CA LEU A 86 -16.33 -4.08 3.33
C LEU A 86 -17.51 -4.98 2.93
N SER A 87 -18.47 -5.20 3.83
CA SER A 87 -19.74 -5.92 3.56
C SER A 87 -20.57 -5.30 2.41
N LYS A 88 -20.39 -4.00 2.15
CA LYS A 88 -21.07 -3.28 1.07
C LYS A 88 -20.31 -3.35 -0.25
N PHE A 89 -18.98 -3.37 -0.20
CA PHE A 89 -18.11 -3.32 -1.38
C PHE A 89 -17.93 -4.67 -2.08
N GLY A 90 -18.00 -5.79 -1.34
CA GLY A 90 -17.80 -7.12 -1.92
C GLY A 90 -18.76 -7.48 -3.06
N LYS A 91 -19.90 -6.79 -3.17
CA LYS A 91 -20.96 -7.04 -4.17
C LYS A 91 -20.93 -6.11 -5.37
N LEU A 92 -19.98 -5.17 -5.44
CA LEU A 92 -19.86 -4.28 -6.58
C LEU A 92 -19.29 -5.04 -7.79
N PRO A 93 -19.98 -5.02 -8.96
CA PRO A 93 -19.65 -5.92 -10.07
C PRO A 93 -18.31 -5.59 -10.74
N HIS A 94 -17.87 -4.34 -10.68
CA HIS A 94 -16.68 -3.84 -11.38
C HIS A 94 -15.59 -3.30 -10.45
N LEU A 95 -15.69 -3.54 -9.14
CA LEU A 95 -14.71 -3.05 -8.17
C LEU A 95 -13.36 -3.76 -8.38
N LYS A 96 -12.32 -2.96 -8.68
CA LYS A 96 -10.95 -3.41 -8.93
C LYS A 96 -9.97 -2.94 -7.87
N SER A 97 -10.15 -1.74 -7.32
CA SER A 97 -9.28 -1.16 -6.29
C SER A 97 -10.11 -0.68 -5.10
N LEU A 98 -9.69 -1.08 -3.90
CA LEU A 98 -10.30 -0.68 -2.64
C LEU A 98 -9.22 -0.29 -1.64
N SER A 99 -9.26 0.97 -1.18
CA SER A 99 -8.33 1.50 -0.18
C SER A 99 -9.09 2.02 1.02
N LEU A 100 -8.75 1.52 2.21
CA LEU A 100 -9.20 2.05 3.49
C LEU A 100 -7.98 2.37 4.35
N SER A 101 -7.78 3.65 4.67
CA SER A 101 -6.63 4.12 5.45
C SER A 101 -7.09 4.92 6.66
N ASP A 102 -6.38 4.77 7.77
CA ASP A 102 -6.71 5.43 9.04
C ASP A 102 -8.17 5.15 9.47
N VAL A 103 -8.53 3.85 9.45
CA VAL A 103 -9.84 3.34 9.86
C VAL A 103 -9.74 2.41 11.07
N GLN A 104 -10.84 2.23 11.80
CA GLN A 104 -10.95 1.12 12.75
C GLN A 104 -11.11 -0.20 11.96
N PHE A 105 -10.21 -1.14 12.21
CA PHE A 105 -10.11 -2.38 11.43
C PHE A 105 -10.33 -3.62 12.30
N ASP A 106 -11.15 -4.54 11.79
CA ASP A 106 -11.35 -5.90 12.27
C ASP A 106 -11.11 -6.85 11.10
N GLU A 107 -10.12 -7.75 11.26
CA GLU A 107 -9.70 -8.71 10.23
C GLU A 107 -10.84 -9.62 9.77
N ALA A 108 -11.81 -9.91 10.65
CA ALA A 108 -12.94 -10.78 10.33
C ALA A 108 -13.79 -10.21 9.17
N ASN A 109 -13.75 -8.89 8.94
CA ASN A 109 -14.46 -8.25 7.84
C ASN A 109 -13.84 -8.50 6.46
N LEU A 110 -12.59 -8.98 6.37
CA LEU A 110 -11.98 -9.39 5.10
C LEU A 110 -12.77 -10.54 4.43
N ALA A 111 -13.46 -11.37 5.22
CA ALA A 111 -14.32 -12.43 4.70
C ALA A 111 -15.41 -11.92 3.74
N HIS A 112 -15.84 -10.66 3.89
CA HIS A 112 -16.83 -10.05 3.00
C HIS A 112 -16.30 -9.78 1.59
N LEU A 113 -14.99 -9.74 1.40
CA LEU A 113 -14.37 -9.49 0.10
C LEU A 113 -14.23 -10.76 -0.75
N THR A 114 -14.40 -11.96 -0.19
CA THR A 114 -14.27 -13.24 -0.93
C THR A 114 -15.18 -13.35 -2.16
N VAL A 115 -16.25 -12.56 -2.24
CA VAL A 115 -17.15 -12.48 -3.39
C VAL A 115 -16.74 -11.44 -4.45
N ALA A 116 -15.74 -10.59 -4.16
CA ALA A 116 -15.26 -9.51 -5.02
C ALA A 116 -14.29 -10.03 -6.09
N LYS A 117 -14.80 -10.78 -7.07
CA LYS A 117 -13.99 -11.53 -8.05
C LYS A 117 -13.05 -10.68 -8.91
N GLN A 118 -13.33 -9.39 -9.09
CA GLN A 118 -12.51 -8.47 -9.89
C GLN A 118 -11.53 -7.62 -9.05
N LEU A 119 -11.57 -7.75 -7.71
CA LEU A 119 -10.70 -6.99 -6.83
C LEU A 119 -9.25 -7.45 -7.04
N SER A 120 -8.43 -6.51 -7.52
CA SER A 120 -7.02 -6.74 -7.87
C SER A 120 -6.06 -5.92 -7.02
N ASP A 121 -6.54 -4.82 -6.44
CA ASP A 121 -5.77 -3.94 -5.56
C ASP A 121 -6.53 -3.71 -4.26
N LEU A 122 -5.98 -4.20 -3.15
CA LEU A 122 -6.54 -4.02 -1.81
C LEU A 122 -5.51 -3.35 -0.92
N GLN A 123 -5.88 -2.21 -0.34
CA GLN A 123 -5.02 -1.46 0.58
C GLN A 123 -5.77 -1.19 1.87
N ILE A 124 -5.25 -1.72 2.97
CA ILE A 124 -5.78 -1.50 4.31
C ILE A 124 -4.64 -0.96 5.18
N THR A 125 -4.88 0.18 5.82
CA THR A 125 -3.99 0.74 6.84
C THR A 125 -4.84 1.14 8.03
N PRO A 126 -4.90 0.32 9.10
CA PRO A 126 -5.63 0.67 10.30
C PRO A 126 -5.07 1.91 10.99
N HIS A 127 -5.88 2.58 11.81
CA HIS A 127 -5.42 3.71 12.64
C HIS A 127 -4.44 3.29 13.76
N GLN A 128 -4.52 2.04 14.23
CA GLN A 128 -3.63 1.45 15.24
C GLN A 128 -3.15 0.07 14.78
N GLN A 129 -1.98 -0.37 15.28
CA GLN A 129 -1.47 -1.68 14.94
C GLN A 129 -2.48 -2.77 15.29
N THR A 130 -2.89 -3.58 14.31
CA THR A 130 -3.99 -4.54 14.46
C THR A 130 -3.54 -5.94 14.09
N PRO A 131 -3.81 -6.97 14.91
CA PRO A 131 -3.45 -8.34 14.58
C PRO A 131 -4.24 -8.86 13.38
N ILE A 132 -3.59 -9.66 12.53
CA ILE A 132 -4.26 -10.43 11.48
C ILE A 132 -4.14 -11.93 11.78
N SER A 133 -5.28 -12.61 11.76
CA SER A 133 -5.36 -14.05 12.03
C SER A 133 -5.27 -14.88 10.74
N LYS A 134 -5.22 -16.20 10.89
CA LYS A 134 -5.32 -17.14 9.76
C LYS A 134 -6.64 -16.97 8.98
N ARG A 135 -7.72 -16.55 9.65
CA ARG A 135 -9.03 -16.35 9.00
C ARG A 135 -8.96 -15.17 8.02
N GLY A 136 -8.42 -14.05 8.45
CA GLY A 136 -8.28 -12.85 7.62
C GLY A 136 -7.43 -13.09 6.38
N LEU A 137 -6.25 -13.71 6.57
CA LEU A 137 -5.39 -14.09 5.43
C LEU A 137 -6.04 -15.15 4.53
N GLY A 138 -6.69 -16.16 5.11
CA GLY A 138 -7.41 -17.18 4.35
C GLY A 138 -8.49 -16.58 3.45
N ALA A 139 -9.17 -15.51 3.88
CA ALA A 139 -10.12 -14.78 3.05
C ALA A 139 -9.44 -14.09 1.85
N LEU A 140 -8.24 -13.53 2.04
CA LEU A 140 -7.45 -12.93 0.95
C LEU A 140 -6.99 -13.96 -0.07
N CYS A 141 -6.63 -15.17 0.38
CA CYS A 141 -6.27 -16.27 -0.52
C CYS A 141 -7.41 -16.73 -1.45
N GLN A 142 -8.66 -16.37 -1.14
CA GLN A 142 -9.82 -16.67 -1.99
C GLN A 142 -10.06 -15.61 -3.08
N LEU A 143 -9.29 -14.52 -3.12
CA LEU A 143 -9.43 -13.47 -4.13
C LEU A 143 -8.69 -13.89 -5.42
N PRO A 144 -9.39 -14.26 -6.51
CA PRO A 144 -8.76 -14.89 -7.67
C PRO A 144 -7.95 -13.94 -8.53
N SER A 145 -8.13 -12.62 -8.35
CA SER A 145 -7.53 -11.58 -9.18
C SER A 145 -6.58 -10.68 -8.38
N LEU A 146 -6.26 -11.01 -7.13
CA LEU A 146 -5.49 -10.12 -6.25
C LEU A 146 -4.03 -10.03 -6.71
N GLU A 147 -3.62 -8.85 -7.18
CA GLU A 147 -2.28 -8.59 -7.69
C GLU A 147 -1.48 -7.64 -6.79
N SER A 148 -2.18 -6.76 -6.07
CA SER A 148 -1.61 -5.75 -5.19
C SER A 148 -2.28 -5.79 -3.83
N LEU A 149 -1.46 -5.97 -2.79
CA LEU A 149 -1.90 -6.02 -1.40
C LEU A 149 -1.05 -5.09 -0.54
N ALA A 150 -1.69 -4.13 0.12
CA ALA A 150 -1.09 -3.41 1.23
C ALA A 150 -1.86 -3.73 2.51
N LEU A 151 -1.18 -4.37 3.46
CA LEU A 151 -1.65 -4.55 4.83
C LEU A 151 -0.62 -3.88 5.72
N ASN A 152 -0.70 -2.56 5.83
CA ASN A 152 0.23 -1.79 6.65
C ASN A 152 -0.30 -1.68 8.08
N LYS A 153 0.59 -1.43 9.03
CA LYS A 153 0.25 -1.25 10.44
C LYS A 153 -0.52 -2.45 11.00
N ILE A 154 -0.05 -3.66 10.68
CA ILE A 154 -0.61 -4.91 11.21
C ILE A 154 0.37 -5.61 12.15
N SER A 155 -0.14 -6.58 12.91
CA SER A 155 0.67 -7.57 13.64
C SER A 155 0.43 -8.97 13.09
N ILE A 156 1.48 -9.66 12.66
CA ILE A 156 1.42 -10.97 12.01
C ILE A 156 2.63 -11.82 12.38
N SER A 157 2.42 -13.10 12.71
CA SER A 157 3.54 -14.02 12.98
C SER A 157 4.21 -14.48 11.67
N PRO A 158 5.51 -14.84 11.71
CA PRO A 158 6.23 -15.37 10.54
C PRO A 158 5.50 -16.52 9.84
N GLU A 159 5.01 -17.51 10.59
CA GLU A 159 4.29 -18.64 10.01
C GLU A 159 3.03 -18.22 9.24
N ARG A 160 2.35 -17.16 9.69
CA ARG A 160 1.11 -16.68 9.06
C ARG A 160 1.39 -15.90 7.78
N ILE A 161 2.44 -15.07 7.72
CA ILE A 161 2.72 -14.30 6.50
C ILE A 161 3.07 -15.22 5.32
N GLY A 162 3.63 -16.39 5.59
CA GLY A 162 3.88 -17.43 4.58
C GLY A 162 2.64 -17.88 3.81
N LEU A 163 1.43 -17.75 4.38
CA LEU A 163 0.17 -18.11 3.71
C LEU A 163 -0.12 -17.23 2.48
N LEU A 164 0.41 -16.01 2.41
CA LEU A 164 0.29 -15.17 1.22
C LEU A 164 1.01 -15.78 0.00
N GLY A 165 1.92 -16.73 0.23
CA GLY A 165 2.54 -17.55 -0.82
C GLY A 165 1.55 -18.39 -1.62
N GLU A 166 0.32 -18.58 -1.15
CA GLU A 166 -0.75 -19.26 -1.90
C GLU A 166 -1.33 -18.38 -3.03
N ILE A 167 -1.18 -17.05 -2.92
CA ILE A 167 -1.74 -16.07 -3.85
C ILE A 167 -0.80 -15.90 -5.07
N GLN A 168 -0.88 -16.83 -6.02
CA GLN A 168 0.01 -16.87 -7.20
C GLN A 168 -0.11 -15.64 -8.12
N THR A 169 -1.20 -14.88 -8.01
CA THR A 169 -1.42 -13.63 -8.75
C THR A 169 -0.73 -12.43 -8.11
N LEU A 170 -0.31 -12.52 -6.84
CA LEU A 170 0.26 -11.39 -6.13
C LEU A 170 1.60 -10.96 -6.77
N ARG A 171 1.72 -9.66 -7.04
CA ARG A 171 2.92 -9.02 -7.60
C ARG A 171 3.44 -7.90 -6.71
N LYS A 172 2.57 -7.27 -5.92
CA LYS A 172 2.92 -6.13 -5.09
C LYS A 172 2.47 -6.37 -3.66
N LEU A 173 3.41 -6.21 -2.73
CA LEU A 173 3.14 -6.38 -1.30
C LEU A 173 3.72 -5.22 -0.50
N SER A 174 2.89 -4.61 0.33
CA SER A 174 3.30 -3.61 1.32
C SER A 174 2.88 -4.06 2.71
N LEU A 175 3.85 -4.10 3.62
CA LEU A 175 3.71 -4.45 5.04
C LEU A 175 4.36 -3.38 5.92
N ASN A 176 4.25 -2.12 5.50
CA ASN A 176 4.89 -1.01 6.19
C ASN A 176 4.35 -0.88 7.62
N ASP A 177 5.18 -0.37 8.53
CA ASP A 177 4.79 -0.08 9.92
C ASP A 177 4.21 -1.32 10.65
N SER A 178 4.61 -2.52 10.22
CA SER A 178 4.16 -3.80 10.77
C SER A 178 5.30 -4.48 11.53
N ASP A 179 4.99 -5.47 12.36
CA ASP A 179 5.96 -6.24 13.17
C ASP A 179 6.77 -7.26 12.35
N MET A 180 7.30 -6.83 11.19
CA MET A 180 8.10 -7.66 10.32
C MET A 180 9.57 -7.67 10.77
N ASP A 181 10.16 -8.85 10.78
CA ASP A 181 11.56 -9.13 11.08
C ASP A 181 12.15 -10.15 10.08
N ASP A 182 13.40 -10.55 10.28
CA ASP A 182 14.11 -11.47 9.39
C ASP A 182 13.46 -12.86 9.32
N GLU A 183 12.90 -13.35 10.44
CA GLU A 183 12.16 -14.61 10.48
C GLU A 183 10.88 -14.53 9.62
N SER A 184 10.18 -13.40 9.70
CA SER A 184 9.02 -13.12 8.88
C SER A 184 9.35 -13.17 7.39
N ILE A 185 10.46 -12.55 6.98
CA ILE A 185 10.93 -12.61 5.58
C ILE A 185 11.34 -14.03 5.17
N ALA A 186 11.98 -14.80 6.06
CA ALA A 186 12.34 -16.19 5.77
C ALA A 186 11.09 -17.07 5.52
N ALA A 187 9.98 -16.79 6.21
CA ALA A 187 8.71 -17.49 6.01
C ALA A 187 8.02 -17.15 4.68
N MET A 188 8.39 -16.03 4.03
CA MET A 188 7.81 -15.56 2.76
C MET A 188 8.31 -16.30 1.51
N ARG A 189 9.11 -17.37 1.65
CA ARG A 189 9.76 -18.13 0.56
C ARG A 189 8.85 -18.58 -0.60
N GLY A 190 7.54 -18.70 -0.37
CA GLY A 190 6.55 -19.09 -1.40
C GLY A 190 6.18 -17.98 -2.39
N MET A 191 6.49 -16.71 -2.09
CA MET A 191 6.07 -15.55 -2.89
C MET A 191 7.03 -15.20 -4.03
N SER A 192 7.51 -16.21 -4.77
CA SER A 192 8.52 -16.05 -5.84
C SER A 192 8.08 -15.20 -7.05
N HIS A 193 6.80 -14.82 -7.09
CA HIS A 193 6.21 -13.98 -8.13
C HIS A 193 6.23 -12.48 -7.82
N LEU A 194 6.66 -12.07 -6.62
CA LEU A 194 6.68 -10.67 -6.23
C LEU A 194 7.62 -9.83 -7.12
N GLU A 195 7.11 -8.66 -7.51
CA GLU A 195 7.80 -7.65 -8.29
C GLU A 195 8.03 -6.37 -7.48
N GLU A 196 7.17 -6.06 -6.52
CA GLU A 196 7.29 -4.88 -5.66
C GLU A 196 7.08 -5.27 -4.19
N LEU A 197 8.04 -4.92 -3.33
CA LEU A 197 8.01 -5.18 -1.89
C LEU A 197 8.33 -3.90 -1.11
N SER A 198 7.47 -3.56 -0.15
CA SER A 198 7.67 -2.45 0.77
C SER A 198 7.58 -2.93 2.21
N LEU A 199 8.65 -2.67 2.97
CA LEU A 199 8.87 -3.06 4.37
C LEU A 199 9.32 -1.83 5.19
N GLN A 200 8.79 -0.66 4.86
CA GLN A 200 9.22 0.58 5.53
C GLN A 200 8.80 0.55 7.00
N LYS A 201 9.64 1.10 7.89
CA LYS A 201 9.36 1.16 9.33
C LYS A 201 9.10 -0.23 9.91
N THR A 202 9.96 -1.18 9.58
CA THR A 202 9.93 -2.55 10.13
C THR A 202 11.27 -2.88 10.78
N ASN A 203 11.37 -4.03 11.42
CA ASN A 203 12.59 -4.49 12.09
C ASN A 203 13.42 -5.47 11.24
N VAL A 204 13.29 -5.39 9.91
CA VAL A 204 14.03 -6.23 8.97
C VAL A 204 15.49 -5.77 8.91
N GLY A 205 16.42 -6.69 9.17
CA GLY A 205 17.86 -6.49 9.11
C GLY A 205 18.50 -7.17 7.90
N ASP A 206 19.83 -7.26 7.92
CA ASP A 206 20.63 -7.72 6.78
C ASP A 206 20.36 -9.19 6.43
N ALA A 207 20.05 -10.04 7.43
CA ALA A 207 19.66 -11.43 7.17
C ALA A 207 18.29 -11.54 6.46
N GLY A 208 17.38 -10.61 6.74
CA GLY A 208 16.14 -10.45 5.98
C GLY A 208 16.42 -10.05 4.54
N VAL A 209 17.31 -9.08 4.29
CA VAL A 209 17.72 -8.71 2.92
C VAL A 209 18.36 -9.89 2.18
N ALA A 210 19.17 -10.70 2.88
CA ALA A 210 19.72 -11.93 2.34
C ALA A 210 18.61 -12.90 1.88
N ALA A 211 17.56 -13.07 2.70
CA ALA A 211 16.39 -13.87 2.33
C ALA A 211 15.62 -13.27 1.15
N ILE A 212 15.39 -11.95 1.11
CA ILE A 212 14.76 -11.24 -0.03
C ILE A 212 15.50 -11.56 -1.34
N SER A 213 16.83 -11.46 -1.32
CA SER A 213 17.68 -11.69 -2.51
C SER A 213 17.57 -13.12 -3.06
N LYS A 214 17.23 -14.08 -2.19
CA LYS A 214 17.09 -15.50 -2.52
C LYS A 214 15.68 -15.85 -2.99
N TRP A 215 14.66 -15.28 -2.35
CA TRP A 215 13.27 -15.72 -2.52
C TRP A 215 12.51 -14.96 -3.62
N PHE A 216 12.93 -13.75 -3.98
CA PHE A 216 12.19 -12.89 -4.91
C PHE A 216 13.01 -12.56 -6.17
N PRO A 217 13.26 -13.55 -7.05
CA PRO A 217 14.10 -13.37 -8.24
C PRO A 217 13.50 -12.45 -9.31
N LYS A 218 12.24 -12.03 -9.14
CA LYS A 218 11.52 -11.11 -10.04
C LYS A 218 11.38 -9.70 -9.49
N LEU A 219 11.98 -9.42 -8.32
CA LEU A 219 11.79 -8.16 -7.62
C LEU A 219 12.38 -6.99 -8.41
N LYS A 220 11.55 -6.01 -8.73
CA LYS A 220 11.90 -4.79 -9.47
C LYS A 220 11.92 -3.57 -8.55
N ARG A 221 11.16 -3.58 -7.45
CA ARG A 221 11.11 -2.47 -6.51
C ARG A 221 11.20 -2.98 -5.09
N LEU A 222 12.14 -2.42 -4.34
CA LEU A 222 12.35 -2.71 -2.93
C LEU A 222 12.42 -1.41 -2.14
N SER A 223 11.62 -1.33 -1.09
CA SER A 223 11.65 -0.22 -0.15
C SER A 223 11.81 -0.73 1.27
N MET A 224 12.91 -0.33 1.92
CA MET A 224 13.27 -0.71 3.29
C MET A 224 13.63 0.55 4.10
N ALA A 225 12.95 1.66 3.81
CA ALA A 225 13.10 2.91 4.54
C ALA A 225 12.86 2.70 6.05
N SER A 226 13.66 3.34 6.92
CA SER A 226 13.49 3.22 8.38
C SER A 226 13.54 1.77 8.86
N THR A 227 14.53 1.01 8.41
CA THR A 227 14.83 -0.35 8.89
C THR A 227 16.26 -0.40 9.42
N PRO A 228 16.60 -1.36 10.31
CA PRO A 228 17.93 -1.43 10.92
C PRO A 228 19.03 -1.97 9.99
N ILE A 229 18.79 -2.11 8.68
CA ILE A 229 19.81 -2.61 7.73
C ILE A 229 21.08 -1.76 7.72
N THR A 230 22.22 -2.41 7.47
CA THR A 230 23.55 -1.82 7.44
C THR A 230 24.19 -1.96 6.05
N ASP A 231 25.44 -1.53 5.90
CA ASP A 231 26.20 -1.70 4.65
C ASP A 231 26.34 -3.19 4.24
N ASP A 232 26.27 -4.14 5.19
CA ASP A 232 26.29 -5.59 4.91
C ASP A 232 25.11 -6.04 4.02
N ALA A 233 23.98 -5.31 4.03
CA ALA A 233 22.85 -5.58 3.14
C ALA A 233 23.20 -5.33 1.65
N LEU A 234 24.18 -4.49 1.34
CA LEU A 234 24.52 -4.12 -0.04
C LEU A 234 25.01 -5.34 -0.85
N ASP A 235 25.74 -6.27 -0.23
CA ASP A 235 26.15 -7.55 -0.82
C ASP A 235 24.96 -8.37 -1.34
N HIS A 236 23.87 -8.35 -0.58
CA HIS A 236 22.65 -9.08 -0.90
C HIS A 236 21.80 -8.33 -1.92
N ILE A 237 21.71 -7.01 -1.81
CA ILE A 237 21.05 -6.15 -2.80
C ILE A 237 21.69 -6.30 -4.18
N ASN A 238 23.03 -6.38 -4.25
CA ASN A 238 23.76 -6.57 -5.50
C ASN A 238 23.47 -7.89 -6.24
N LYS A 239 22.88 -8.87 -5.56
CA LYS A 239 22.42 -10.13 -6.17
C LYS A 239 21.07 -9.98 -6.86
N MET A 240 20.31 -8.92 -6.57
CA MET A 240 18.98 -8.66 -7.11
C MET A 240 19.05 -8.00 -8.49
N LYS A 241 19.55 -8.73 -9.50
CA LYS A 241 19.80 -8.18 -10.86
C LYS A 241 18.56 -7.69 -11.62
N THR A 242 17.35 -7.95 -11.11
CA THR A 242 16.10 -7.42 -11.65
C THR A 242 15.70 -6.07 -11.08
N LEU A 243 16.38 -5.59 -10.04
CA LEU A 243 15.98 -4.41 -9.30
C LEU A 243 16.10 -3.14 -10.15
N GLU A 244 15.01 -2.40 -10.25
CA GLU A 244 14.92 -1.14 -10.96
C GLU A 244 14.84 0.07 -10.02
N ARG A 245 14.31 -0.13 -8.81
CA ARG A 245 14.16 0.93 -7.81
C ARG A 245 14.46 0.43 -6.41
N LEU A 246 15.30 1.17 -5.71
CA LEU A 246 15.69 0.93 -4.32
C LEU A 246 15.42 2.17 -3.47
N SER A 247 14.83 1.96 -2.28
CA SER A 247 14.70 3.00 -1.26
C SER A 247 15.20 2.47 0.08
N VAL A 248 16.22 3.12 0.63
CA VAL A 248 16.88 2.78 1.91
C VAL A 248 17.14 4.03 2.77
N GLN A 249 16.25 5.02 2.66
CA GLN A 249 16.27 6.23 3.49
C GLN A 249 16.11 5.91 4.98
N TRP A 250 16.81 6.64 5.84
CA TRP A 250 16.79 6.46 7.30
C TRP A 250 17.18 5.04 7.73
N THR A 251 18.25 4.53 7.14
CA THR A 251 18.86 3.23 7.50
C THR A 251 20.28 3.44 7.99
N ASN A 252 20.97 2.38 8.42
CA ASN A 252 22.36 2.43 8.89
C ASN A 252 23.37 2.19 7.76
N ILE A 253 23.02 2.58 6.53
CA ILE A 253 23.93 2.57 5.37
C ILE A 253 24.71 3.89 5.42
N PHE A 254 25.97 3.85 5.89
CA PHE A 254 26.70 5.06 6.25
C PHE A 254 27.50 5.68 5.09
N GLY A 255 27.59 5.01 3.94
CA GLY A 255 28.31 5.52 2.77
C GLY A 255 29.75 5.00 2.66
N GLY A 256 30.45 5.36 1.59
CA GLY A 256 31.74 4.77 1.19
C GLY A 256 31.60 3.53 0.30
N GLU A 257 30.41 2.98 0.19
CA GLU A 257 30.11 1.77 -0.60
C GLU A 257 29.04 1.98 -1.67
N LEU A 258 28.63 3.23 -1.94
CA LEU A 258 27.55 3.51 -2.89
C LEU A 258 27.84 2.98 -4.30
N GLN A 259 29.12 3.01 -4.71
CA GLN A 259 29.59 2.48 -6.00
C GLN A 259 29.22 1.01 -6.21
N ARG A 260 29.05 0.23 -5.13
CA ARG A 260 28.66 -1.18 -5.21
C ARG A 260 27.29 -1.37 -5.87
N LEU A 261 26.37 -0.41 -5.71
CA LEU A 261 25.05 -0.44 -6.35
C LEU A 261 25.11 -0.22 -7.87
N GLY A 262 26.25 0.24 -8.40
CA GLY A 262 26.50 0.40 -9.83
C GLY A 262 26.45 -0.91 -10.62
N ASP A 263 26.67 -2.05 -9.97
CA ASP A 263 26.63 -3.40 -10.57
C ASP A 263 25.20 -3.90 -10.89
N LEU A 264 24.18 -3.11 -10.56
CA LEU A 264 22.78 -3.42 -10.84
C LEU A 264 22.37 -2.81 -12.18
N GLU A 265 22.57 -3.57 -13.25
CA GLU A 265 22.34 -3.15 -14.66
C GLU A 265 20.95 -2.57 -14.96
N LYS A 266 19.93 -2.94 -14.18
CA LYS A 266 18.54 -2.47 -14.38
C LYS A 266 18.13 -1.33 -13.46
N LEU A 267 18.99 -0.96 -12.52
CA LEU A 267 18.70 0.06 -11.51
C LEU A 267 18.55 1.42 -12.18
N LYS A 268 17.46 2.12 -11.85
CA LYS A 268 17.12 3.42 -12.43
C LYS A 268 16.87 4.48 -11.37
N TRP A 269 16.51 4.06 -10.17
CA TRP A 269 16.17 4.98 -9.09
C TRP A 269 16.71 4.46 -7.77
N ILE A 270 17.43 5.34 -7.08
CA ILE A 270 17.92 5.12 -5.73
C ILE A 270 17.47 6.31 -4.89
N THR A 271 16.77 6.04 -3.79
CA THR A 271 16.54 7.02 -2.73
C THR A 271 17.27 6.58 -1.49
N ILE A 272 18.16 7.45 -1.00
CA ILE A 272 18.95 7.28 0.21
C ILE A 272 18.76 8.52 1.08
N GLY A 273 18.78 8.40 2.40
CA GLY A 273 18.53 9.52 3.31
C GLY A 273 19.05 9.24 4.73
N GLU A 274 19.38 10.31 5.46
CA GLU A 274 20.17 10.23 6.72
C GLU A 274 21.46 9.41 6.58
N THR A 275 22.28 9.79 5.62
CA THR A 275 23.55 9.10 5.36
C THR A 275 24.75 10.00 5.56
N GLN A 276 25.90 9.40 5.87
CA GLN A 276 27.18 10.10 5.88
C GLN A 276 27.82 10.15 4.47
N ILE A 277 27.05 9.85 3.42
CA ILE A 277 27.47 10.02 2.02
C ILE A 277 27.89 11.47 1.77
N SER A 278 29.16 11.66 1.41
CA SER A 278 29.73 12.96 1.08
C SER A 278 29.17 13.49 -0.26
N GLU A 279 29.27 14.79 -0.49
CA GLU A 279 28.93 15.38 -1.80
C GLU A 279 29.83 14.84 -2.92
N ASP A 280 31.09 14.53 -2.59
CA ASP A 280 32.05 13.94 -3.52
C ASP A 280 31.66 12.51 -3.93
N GLU A 281 31.26 11.67 -2.98
CA GLU A 281 30.78 10.30 -3.27
C GLU A 281 29.50 10.33 -4.11
N GLU A 282 28.56 11.22 -3.76
CA GLU A 282 27.33 11.42 -4.54
C GLU A 282 27.64 11.86 -5.98
N SER A 283 28.55 12.82 -6.14
CA SER A 283 28.94 13.33 -7.46
C SER A 283 29.65 12.27 -8.29
N GLN A 284 30.61 11.56 -7.70
CA GLN A 284 31.32 10.46 -8.36
C GLN A 284 30.38 9.34 -8.79
N PHE A 285 29.40 8.97 -7.96
CA PHE A 285 28.40 7.98 -8.34
C PHE A 285 27.55 8.42 -9.53
N LYS A 286 27.07 9.68 -9.54
CA LYS A 286 26.30 10.22 -10.66
C LYS A 286 27.11 10.31 -11.96
N GLU A 287 28.41 10.62 -11.86
CA GLU A 287 29.31 10.64 -13.01
C GLU A 287 29.54 9.24 -13.59
N ASN A 288 29.75 8.24 -12.72
CA ASN A 288 29.96 6.84 -13.13
C ASN A 288 28.67 6.17 -13.64
N HIS A 289 27.51 6.61 -13.16
CA HIS A 289 26.21 5.99 -13.43
C HIS A 289 25.14 7.02 -13.84
N PRO A 290 25.30 7.72 -14.98
CA PRO A 290 24.43 8.84 -15.38
C PRO A 290 22.96 8.45 -15.63
N ASP A 291 22.69 7.18 -15.92
CA ASP A 291 21.33 6.66 -16.13
C ASP A 291 20.57 6.37 -14.81
N ILE A 292 21.27 6.38 -13.67
CA ILE A 292 20.69 6.13 -12.35
C ILE A 292 20.30 7.46 -11.70
N LYS A 293 19.01 7.63 -11.41
CA LYS A 293 18.51 8.76 -10.64
C LYS A 293 18.76 8.52 -9.16
N LEU A 294 19.80 9.17 -8.62
CA LEU A 294 20.11 9.20 -7.21
C LEU A 294 19.47 10.42 -6.53
N LEU A 295 18.61 10.17 -5.54
CA LEU A 295 18.07 11.18 -4.63
C LEU A 295 18.66 10.96 -3.23
N VAL A 296 19.47 11.91 -2.77
CA VAL A 296 20.02 11.94 -1.40
C VAL A 296 19.22 12.92 -0.55
N ILE A 297 18.55 12.40 0.48
CA ILE A 297 17.76 13.17 1.43
C ILE A 297 18.64 13.50 2.65
N ARG A 298 19.24 14.69 2.65
CA ARG A 298 20.20 15.13 3.69
C ARG A 298 19.54 15.64 4.98
N GLN A 299 18.22 15.82 5.00
CA GLN A 299 17.48 16.25 6.18
C GLN A 299 16.27 15.35 6.37
N SER A 300 16.14 14.78 7.57
CA SER A 300 14.92 14.10 7.98
C SER A 300 13.77 15.12 8.04
N PRO A 301 12.59 14.85 7.47
CA PRO A 301 11.38 15.49 7.94
C PRO A 301 11.10 14.94 9.36
N ILE A 302 11.79 15.49 10.36
CA ILE A 302 11.71 15.17 11.79
C ILE A 302 10.24 15.23 12.26
N PRO A 303 9.84 14.54 13.35
CA PRO A 303 10.23 13.24 13.92
C PRO A 303 9.16 12.15 13.71
#